data_AF-A0A3B8QBS6-F1
#
_entry.id   AF-A0A3B8QBS6-F1
#
_cell.length_a   1.000
_cell.length_b   1.000
_cell.length_c   1.000
_cell.angle_alpha   90.00
_cell.angle_beta   90.00
_cell.angle_gamma   90.00
#
_symmetry.space_group_name_H-M   'P 1'
#
loop_
_entity.id
_entity.type
_entity.pdbx_description
1 polymer ?
#
loop_
_entity_poly.entity_id
_entity_poly.type
_entity_poly.pdbx_seq_one_letter_code
_entity_poly.pdbx_strand_id
1 'polypeptide(L)'
;AWIDLTGSVLFLVPFAVLMFWISWGWVVRSWTILETSADPGGLPRYPIKAVVLVSFLLLLLQALSQIVKNAAILAEPVGGSARVDGPGSPSESGSPTETV
;
A
#
# COMPACT_ATOMS: atom_id res chain seq x y z
N ALA A 1 -6.79 7.74 -3.58
CA ALA A 1 -7.01 7.77 -2.13
C ALA A 1 -8.21 6.92 -1.69
N TRP A 2 -9.47 7.31 -1.96
CA TRP A 2 -10.65 6.52 -1.53
C TRP A 2 -10.74 5.14 -2.21
N ILE A 3 -10.56 5.06 -3.53
CA ILE A 3 -10.60 3.80 -4.29
C ILE A 3 -9.50 2.84 -3.83
N ASP A 4 -8.28 3.36 -3.64
CA ASP A 4 -7.14 2.56 -3.18
C ASP A 4 -7.35 2.03 -1.75
N LEU A 5 -7.94 2.84 -0.87
CA LEU A 5 -8.20 2.46 0.51
C LEU A 5 -9.32 1.41 0.60
N THR A 6 -10.44 1.64 -0.10
CA THR A 6 -11.55 0.68 -0.14
C THR A 6 -11.12 -0.62 -0.82
N GLY A 7 -10.44 -0.55 -1.98
CA GLY A 7 -9.94 -1.73 -2.69
C GLY A 7 -8.95 -2.55 -1.87
N SER A 8 -8.02 -1.87 -1.17
CA SER A 8 -7.05 -2.56 -0.31
C SER A 8 -7.72 -3.23 0.89
N VAL A 9 -8.68 -2.56 1.55
CA VAL A 9 -9.33 -3.09 2.75
C VAL A 9 -10.35 -4.19 2.44
N LEU A 10 -11.18 -4.02 1.39
CA LEU A 10 -12.28 -4.95 1.09
C LEU A 10 -11.86 -6.14 0.22
N PHE A 11 -10.81 -6.01 -0.59
CA PHE A 11 -10.37 -7.09 -1.49
C PHE A 11 -8.98 -7.61 -1.12
N LEU A 12 -7.98 -6.73 -1.02
CA LEU A 12 -6.59 -7.15 -0.86
C LEU A 12 -6.33 -7.79 0.52
N VAL A 13 -6.73 -7.13 1.60
CA VAL A 13 -6.54 -7.63 2.98
C VAL A 13 -7.24 -8.97 3.23
N PRO A 14 -8.56 -9.14 2.98
CA PRO A 14 -9.22 -10.42 3.23
C PRO A 14 -8.67 -11.55 2.34
N PHE A 15 -8.34 -11.26 1.09
CA PHE A 15 -7.69 -12.24 0.20
C PHE A 15 -6.30 -12.66 0.73
N ALA A 16 -5.48 -11.70 1.15
CA ALA A 16 -4.15 -11.95 1.67
C ALA A 16 -4.18 -12.71 3.00
N VAL A 17 -5.11 -12.39 3.90
CA VAL A 17 -5.32 -13.13 5.16
C VAL A 17 -5.76 -14.56 4.88
N LEU A 18 -6.71 -14.77 3.96
CA LEU A 18 -7.17 -16.10 3.58
C LEU A 18 -6.03 -16.94 2.98
N MET A 19 -5.25 -16.37 2.07
CA MET A 19 -4.09 -17.03 1.49
C MET A 19 -3.02 -17.35 2.52
N PHE A 20 -2.77 -16.44 3.47
CA PHE A 20 -1.85 -16.67 4.57
C PHE A 20 -2.32 -17.84 5.44
N TRP A 21 -3.61 -17.88 5.80
CA TRP A 21 -4.19 -18.96 6.62
C TRP A 21 -4.05 -20.33 5.92
N ILE A 22 -4.40 -20.41 4.65
CA ILE A 22 -4.31 -21.65 3.87
C ILE A 22 -2.84 -22.09 3.73
N SER A 23 -1.96 -21.13 3.40
CA SER A 23 -0.53 -21.39 3.21
C SER A 23 0.16 -21.82 4.51
N TRP A 24 -0.28 -21.31 5.66
CA TRP A 24 0.30 -21.63 6.97
C TRP A 24 0.36 -23.14 7.23
N GLY A 25 -0.76 -23.84 7.10
CA GLY A 25 -0.81 -25.28 7.34
C GLY A 25 0.00 -26.09 6.32
N TRP A 26 0.20 -25.56 5.11
CA TRP A 26 1.00 -26.18 4.07
C TRP A 26 2.50 -26.02 4.34
N VAL A 27 2.92 -24.82 4.77
CA VAL A 27 4.31 -24.49 5.13
C VAL A 27 4.73 -25.25 6.39
N VAL A 28 3.91 -25.24 7.45
CA VAL A 28 4.22 -25.94 8.72
C VAL A 28 4.41 -27.44 8.47
N ARG A 29 3.50 -28.07 7.71
CA ARG A 29 3.66 -29.50 7.34
C ARG A 29 4.94 -29.75 6.57
N SER A 30 5.27 -28.92 5.59
CA SER A 30 6.52 -29.09 4.84
C SER A 30 7.76 -28.90 5.71
N TRP A 31 7.68 -28.07 6.76
CA TRP A 31 8.76 -27.90 7.75
C TRP A 31 8.90 -29.10 8.66
N THR A 32 7.79 -29.72 9.08
CA THR A 32 7.81 -30.92 9.93
C THR A 32 8.36 -32.15 9.22
N ILE A 33 8.14 -32.25 7.90
CA ILE A 33 8.56 -33.40 7.09
C ILE A 33 9.99 -33.19 6.57
N LEU A 34 10.57 -31.98 6.74
CA LEU A 34 11.88 -31.58 6.21
C LEU A 34 12.02 -32.06 4.75
N GLU A 35 10.99 -31.81 3.93
CA GLU A 35 10.91 -32.35 2.58
C GLU A 35 12.18 -31.94 1.80
N THR A 36 13.04 -32.94 1.62
CA THR A 36 14.26 -32.85 0.83
C THR A 36 13.95 -33.52 -0.51
N SER A 37 14.49 -32.98 -1.60
CA SER A 37 14.32 -33.65 -2.90
C SER A 37 14.88 -35.07 -2.82
N ALA A 38 14.20 -36.05 -3.40
CA ALA A 38 14.60 -37.48 -3.40
C ALA A 38 15.88 -37.77 -4.21
N ASP A 39 16.59 -36.73 -4.66
CA ASP A 39 17.90 -36.85 -5.28
C ASP A 39 18.98 -37.03 -4.20
N PRO A 40 20.03 -37.85 -4.44
CA PRO A 40 21.17 -37.92 -3.54
C PRO A 40 21.83 -36.54 -3.43
N GLY A 41 21.73 -35.89 -2.26
CA GLY A 41 22.19 -34.51 -2.04
C GLY A 41 21.16 -33.40 -2.32
N GLY A 42 19.89 -33.75 -2.51
CA GLY A 42 18.83 -32.83 -2.93
C GLY A 42 18.56 -31.67 -1.98
N LEU A 43 18.57 -30.45 -2.52
CA LEU A 43 18.30 -29.22 -1.76
C LEU A 43 16.97 -29.30 -0.98
N PRO A 44 16.94 -28.78 0.26
CA PRO A 44 15.71 -28.72 1.02
C PRO A 44 14.67 -27.88 0.28
N ARG A 45 13.46 -28.43 0.08
CA ARG A 45 12.36 -27.74 -0.61
C ARG A 45 11.53 -26.88 0.35
N TYR A 46 11.66 -27.10 1.65
CA TYR A 46 10.94 -26.34 2.67
C TYR A 46 11.19 -24.81 2.63
N PRO A 47 12.41 -24.27 2.30
CA PRO A 47 12.65 -22.83 2.31
C PRO A 47 11.86 -22.12 1.20
N ILE A 48 11.70 -22.72 0.03
CA ILE A 48 10.95 -22.10 -1.08
C ILE A 48 9.47 -21.95 -0.70
N LYS A 49 8.91 -22.93 0.02
CA LYS A 49 7.52 -22.86 0.51
C LYS A 49 7.37 -21.80 1.60
N ALA A 50 8.40 -21.58 2.42
CA ALA A 50 8.45 -20.49 3.38
C ALA A 50 8.37 -19.12 2.71
N VAL A 51 9.08 -18.93 1.59
CA VAL A 51 9.08 -17.67 0.84
C VAL A 51 7.66 -17.30 0.41
N VAL A 52 6.82 -18.25 0.00
CA VAL A 52 5.41 -17.98 -0.34
C VAL A 52 4.65 -17.38 0.84
N LEU A 53 4.83 -17.92 2.05
CA LEU A 53 4.20 -17.39 3.26
C LEU A 53 4.71 -15.99 3.61
N VAL A 54 6.02 -15.77 3.47
CA VAL A 54 6.66 -14.45 3.69
C VAL A 54 6.15 -13.43 2.68
N SER A 55 5.94 -13.81 1.42
CA SER A 55 5.38 -12.94 0.38
C SER A 55 3.98 -12.43 0.77
N PHE A 56 3.11 -13.29 1.29
CA PHE A 56 1.78 -12.87 1.76
C PHE A 56 1.85 -11.97 3.00
N LEU A 57 2.80 -12.22 3.90
CA LEU A 57 3.04 -11.35 5.06
C LEU A 57 3.52 -9.95 4.62
N LEU A 58 4.45 -9.89 3.68
CA LEU A 58 4.93 -8.63 3.09
C LEU A 58 3.80 -7.90 2.36
N LEU A 59 2.92 -8.63 1.67
CA LEU A 59 1.75 -8.06 1.00
C LEU A 59 0.78 -7.40 1.99
N LEU A 60 0.55 -8.02 3.16
CA LEU A 60 -0.25 -7.42 4.24
C LEU A 60 0.41 -6.15 4.80
N LEU A 61 1.73 -6.17 4.98
CA LEU A 61 2.48 -5.00 5.44
C LEU A 61 2.42 -3.85 4.42
N GLN A 62 2.49 -4.18 3.14
CA GLN A 62 2.34 -3.21 2.05
C GLN A 62 0.92 -2.62 2.03
N ALA A 63 -0.12 -3.44 2.18
CA ALA A 63 -1.50 -2.99 2.29
C ALA A 63 -1.69 -2.02 3.47
N LEU A 64 -1.08 -2.31 4.62
CA LEU A 64 -1.11 -1.42 5.80
C LEU A 64 -0.46 -0.06 5.49
N SER A 65 0.69 -0.04 4.81
CA SER A 65 1.35 1.21 4.40
C SER A 65 0.45 2.06 3.49
N GLN A 66 -0.24 1.42 2.53
CA GLN A 66 -1.17 2.09 1.62
C GLN A 66 -2.34 2.74 2.37
N ILE A 67 -2.90 2.02 3.35
CA ILE A 67 -4.02 2.50 4.17
C ILE A 67 -3.61 3.74 4.98
N VAL A 68 -2.45 3.70 5.64
CA VAL A 68 -1.96 4.82 6.46
C VAL A 68 -1.71 6.07 5.61
N LYS A 69 -1.06 5.92 4.44
CA LYS A 69 -0.79 7.05 3.53
C LYS A 69 -2.08 7.68 3.00
N ASN A 70 -3.04 6.86 2.60
CA ASN A 70 -4.34 7.34 2.12
C ASN A 70 -5.13 8.02 3.24
N ALA A 71 -5.07 7.53 4.47
CA ALA A 71 -5.68 8.18 5.62
C ALA A 71 -5.05 9.57 5.90
N ALA A 72 -3.73 9.70 5.77
CA ALA A 72 -3.03 10.99 5.93
C ALA A 72 -3.45 12.02 4.88
N ILE A 73 -3.58 11.62 3.61
CA ILE A 73 -4.04 12.50 2.52
C ILE A 73 -5.48 12.99 2.77
N LEU A 74 -6.35 12.14 3.32
CA LEU A 74 -7.73 12.52 3.65
C LEU A 74 -7.84 13.40 4.90
N ALA A 75 -6.86 13.30 5.80
CA ALA A 75 -6.78 14.13 6.99
C ALA A 75 -6.19 15.52 6.71
N GLU A 76 -5.50 15.71 5.59
CA GLU A 76 -5.02 17.04 5.18
C GLU A 76 -6.21 17.92 4.79
N PRO A 77 -6.46 19.04 5.51
CA PRO A 77 -7.43 20.02 5.07
C PRO A 77 -6.93 20.58 3.75
N VAL A 78 -7.78 20.62 2.73
CA VAL A 78 -7.57 21.18 1.37
C VAL A 78 -7.11 22.67 1.35
N GLY A 79 -6.75 23.26 2.50
CA GLY A 79 -6.28 24.64 2.65
C GLY A 79 -4.81 24.82 3.02
N GLY A 80 -4.00 23.75 3.05
CA GLY A 80 -2.57 23.81 3.42
C GLY A 80 -1.61 24.33 2.35
N SER A 81 -2.09 24.72 1.16
CA SER A 81 -1.28 25.50 0.24
C SER A 81 -1.29 26.93 0.73
N ALA A 82 -0.28 27.26 1.53
CA ALA A 82 0.16 28.61 1.75
C ALA A 82 0.02 29.37 0.43
N ARG A 83 -0.94 30.30 0.40
CA ARG A 83 -0.83 31.50 -0.41
C ARG A 83 0.57 32.03 -0.14
N VAL A 84 1.51 31.69 -1.02
CA VAL A 84 2.63 32.57 -1.32
C VAL A 84 2.00 33.75 -2.06
N ASP A 85 1.18 34.51 -1.33
CA ASP A 85 0.82 35.85 -1.71
C ASP A 85 2.10 36.64 -1.47
N GLY A 86 2.96 36.69 -2.48
CA GLY A 86 4.04 37.64 -2.51
C GLY A 86 3.44 39.05 -2.39
N PRO A 87 4.02 39.95 -1.58
CA PRO A 87 3.56 41.32 -1.53
C PRO A 87 3.88 41.98 -2.88
N GLY A 88 2.92 41.98 -3.80
CA GLY A 88 3.17 42.38 -5.19
C GLY A 88 1.95 42.34 -6.09
N SER A 89 0.81 42.88 -5.66
CA SER A 89 -0.21 43.33 -6.61
C SER A 89 -0.97 44.53 -6.03
N PRO A 90 -0.50 45.77 -6.27
CA PRO A 90 -1.39 46.91 -6.33
C PRO A 90 -2.36 46.68 -7.48
N SER A 91 -3.61 46.44 -7.10
CA SER A 91 -4.82 46.44 -7.92
C SER A 91 -4.73 47.29 -9.19
N GLU A 92 -5.02 46.66 -10.33
CA GLU A 92 -5.80 47.28 -11.39
C GLU A 92 -7.02 47.97 -10.75
N SER A 93 -6.91 49.27 -10.58
CA SER A 93 -8.03 50.17 -10.29
C SER A 93 -8.56 50.64 -11.64
N GLY A 94 -9.76 50.20 -11.98
CA GLY A 94 -10.42 50.56 -13.23
C GLY A 94 -10.56 52.07 -13.45
N SER A 95 -10.55 52.45 -14.72
CA SER A 95 -11.21 53.66 -15.19
C SER A 95 -11.65 53.45 -16.65
N PRO A 96 -12.90 53.03 -16.89
CA PRO A 96 -13.54 53.22 -18.18
C PRO A 96 -14.21 54.59 -18.19
N THR A 97 -13.56 55.59 -18.80
CA THR A 97 -14.23 56.84 -19.15
C THR A 97 -13.68 57.32 -20.49
N GLU A 98 -14.48 57.09 -21.53
CA GLU A 98 -14.49 57.89 -22.76
C GLU A 98 -14.40 59.38 -22.44
N THR A 99 -13.61 60.14 -23.21
CA THR A 99 -14.09 61.35 -23.91
C THR A 99 -12.95 62.01 -24.69
N VAL A 100 -13.11 62.00 -26.02
CA VAL A 100 -12.66 62.95 -27.07
C VAL A 100 -11.16 63.08 -27.36
#